data_AF-A0A117SMH2-F1
#
_entry.id   AF-A0A117SMH2-F1
#
_cell.length_a   1.000
_cell.length_b   1.000
_cell.length_c   1.000
_cell.angle_alpha   90.00
_cell.angle_beta   90.00
_cell.angle_gamma   90.00
#
_symmetry.space_group_name_H-M   'P 1'
#
loop_
_entity.id
_entity.type
_entity.pdbx_description
1 polymer ?
#
loop_
_entity_poly.entity_id
_entity_poly.type
_entity_poly.pdbx_seq_one_letter_code
_entity_poly.pdbx_strand_id
1 'polypeptide(L)'
;MSQLVVKGLMEGVSGEVGGLVLALYDVFASAFKELYDLVKSFDEDLSRGVVDVDEYYREAEDVVRKIHLDAYYVVSRLNEALGRHPEFRVLPNAAFLDALYILPGLLAGVLFRTACGFEAPRRGVVVLLGYSYLVLAGGRPLDAVVFLLASIALARARDDVAAKLLTKIGVDLEGIVNFACGAVELAKFLEDRGIGSIPE
;
A
#
# COMPACT_ATOMS: atom_id res chain seq x y z
N MET A 1 -9.07 8.72 11.50
CA MET A 1 -10.22 9.60 11.80
C MET A 1 -11.33 8.73 12.35
N SER A 2 -12.07 9.15 13.39
CA SER A 2 -13.21 8.36 13.89
C SER A 2 -14.46 8.59 13.04
N GLN A 3 -15.40 7.64 13.01
CA GLN A 3 -16.69 7.81 12.33
C GLN A 3 -17.42 9.08 12.77
N LEU A 4 -17.24 9.51 14.03
CA LEU A 4 -17.82 10.75 14.56
C LEU A 4 -17.26 12.01 13.88
N VAL A 5 -15.97 12.02 13.54
CA VAL A 5 -15.35 13.14 12.81
C VAL A 5 -15.83 13.18 11.37
N VAL A 6 -15.97 12.02 10.72
CA VAL A 6 -16.55 11.92 9.37
C VAL A 6 -18.01 12.39 9.39
N LYS A 7 -18.80 11.92 10.35
CA LYS A 7 -20.20 12.32 10.52
C LYS A 7 -20.36 13.83 10.76
N GLY A 8 -19.45 14.44 11.52
CA GLY A 8 -19.39 15.89 11.73
C GLY A 8 -19.01 16.67 10.46
N LEU A 9 -18.07 16.17 9.65
CA LEU A 9 -17.72 16.76 8.35
C LEU A 9 -18.85 16.65 7.31
N MET A 10 -19.75 15.68 7.50
CA MET A 10 -20.93 15.48 6.65
C MET A 10 -22.18 16.21 7.15
N GLU A 11 -22.10 17.05 8.20
CA GLU A 11 -23.21 17.90 8.63
C GLU A 11 -23.62 18.85 7.49
N GLY A 12 -24.78 18.58 6.88
CA GLY A 12 -25.32 19.32 5.73
C GLY A 12 -25.44 18.49 4.45
N VAL A 13 -24.79 17.32 4.36
CA VAL A 13 -24.96 16.35 3.26
C VAL A 13 -25.86 15.21 3.75
N SER A 14 -27.17 15.47 3.77
CA SER A 14 -28.17 14.48 4.18
C SER A 14 -28.64 13.62 3.00
N GLY A 15 -28.86 12.32 3.21
CA GLY A 15 -29.45 11.40 2.22
C GLY A 15 -28.53 10.27 1.79
N GLU A 16 -28.76 9.73 0.58
CA GLU A 16 -28.05 8.57 0.00
C GLU A 16 -26.52 8.78 -0.05
N VAL A 17 -26.05 10.01 -0.36
CA VAL A 17 -24.62 10.37 -0.44
C VAL A 17 -23.91 10.24 0.92
N GLY A 18 -24.53 10.75 2.00
CA GLY A 18 -23.95 10.64 3.35
C GLY A 18 -23.83 9.18 3.81
N GLY A 19 -24.81 8.34 3.47
CA GLY A 19 -24.76 6.90 3.73
C GLY A 19 -23.64 6.19 2.96
N LEU A 20 -23.40 6.58 1.71
CA LEU A 20 -22.36 5.99 0.87
C LEU A 20 -20.95 6.40 1.30
N VAL A 21 -20.75 7.63 1.78
CA VAL A 21 -19.47 8.07 2.37
C VAL A 21 -19.14 7.28 3.64
N LEU A 22 -20.14 7.04 4.50
CA LEU A 22 -19.96 6.21 5.69
C LEU A 22 -19.68 4.74 5.33
N ALA A 23 -20.40 4.19 4.35
CA ALA A 23 -20.12 2.84 3.85
C ALA A 23 -18.70 2.72 3.28
N LEU A 24 -18.22 3.75 2.59
CA LEU A 24 -16.85 3.77 2.06
C LEU A 24 -15.82 3.79 3.19
N TYR A 25 -16.06 4.59 4.24
CA TYR A 25 -15.25 4.58 5.44
C TYR A 25 -15.21 3.21 6.11
N ASP A 26 -16.36 2.52 6.20
CA ASP A 26 -16.46 1.18 6.79
C ASP A 26 -15.70 0.13 5.97
N VAL A 27 -15.75 0.21 4.64
CA VAL A 27 -14.94 -0.62 3.75
C VAL A 27 -13.45 -0.42 4.03
N PHE A 28 -12.98 0.84 4.14
CA PHE A 28 -11.59 1.10 4.49
C PHE A 28 -11.22 0.58 5.87
N ALA A 29 -12.08 0.79 6.88
CA ALA A 29 -11.83 0.30 8.23
C ALA A 29 -11.74 -1.24 8.28
N SER A 30 -12.62 -1.93 7.55
CA SER A 30 -12.58 -3.39 7.42
C SER A 30 -11.32 -3.85 6.69
N ALA A 31 -10.96 -3.18 5.59
CA ALA A 31 -9.75 -3.44 4.82
C ALA A 31 -8.48 -3.36 5.69
N PHE A 32 -8.34 -2.29 6.47
CA PHE A 32 -7.21 -2.12 7.38
C PHE A 32 -7.19 -3.17 8.49
N LYS A 33 -8.36 -3.57 8.99
CA LYS A 33 -8.45 -4.63 10.00
C LYS A 33 -8.01 -5.98 9.44
N GLU A 34 -8.49 -6.36 8.27
CA GLU A 34 -8.12 -7.63 7.63
C GLU A 34 -6.63 -7.69 7.30
N LEU A 35 -6.07 -6.61 6.77
CA LEU A 35 -4.63 -6.51 6.53
C LEU A 35 -3.83 -6.59 7.84
N TYR A 36 -4.29 -5.93 8.90
CA TYR A 36 -3.66 -6.01 10.22
C TYR A 36 -3.71 -7.42 10.79
N ASP A 37 -4.85 -8.10 10.70
CA ASP A 37 -5.02 -9.47 11.18
C ASP A 37 -4.12 -10.44 10.39
N LEU A 38 -4.01 -10.29 9.06
CA LEU A 38 -3.08 -11.04 8.21
C LEU A 38 -1.63 -10.86 8.65
N VAL A 39 -1.18 -9.60 8.79
CA VAL A 39 0.19 -9.25 9.19
C VAL A 39 0.51 -9.78 10.59
N LYS A 40 -0.47 -9.69 11.51
CA LYS A 40 -0.32 -10.18 12.88
C LYS A 40 -0.17 -11.71 12.91
N SER A 41 -1.04 -12.44 12.23
CA SER A 41 -0.94 -13.91 12.15
C SER A 41 0.40 -14.32 11.55
N PHE A 42 0.82 -13.65 10.46
CA PHE A 42 2.09 -13.91 9.81
C PHE A 42 3.29 -13.74 10.75
N ASP A 43 3.32 -12.64 11.51
CA ASP A 43 4.40 -12.37 12.46
C ASP A 43 4.42 -13.36 13.65
N GLU A 44 3.24 -13.79 14.11
CA GLU A 44 3.11 -14.86 15.13
C GLU A 44 3.63 -16.20 14.62
N ASP A 45 3.25 -16.61 13.40
CA ASP A 45 3.68 -17.87 12.81
C ASP A 45 5.16 -17.84 12.41
N LEU A 46 5.68 -16.70 11.97
CA LEU A 46 7.11 -16.47 11.76
C LEU A 46 7.90 -16.73 13.04
N SER A 47 7.39 -16.21 14.16
CA SER A 47 8.02 -16.36 15.48
C SER A 47 7.99 -17.81 15.97
N ARG A 48 6.98 -18.59 15.57
CA ARG A 48 6.87 -20.04 15.85
C ARG A 48 7.61 -20.90 14.84
N GLY A 49 8.02 -20.34 13.71
CA GLY A 49 8.70 -21.02 12.62
C GLY A 49 7.81 -21.96 11.80
N VAL A 50 6.50 -21.75 11.79
CA VAL A 50 5.50 -22.62 11.14
C VAL A 50 4.87 -21.98 9.88
N VAL A 51 5.48 -20.93 9.34
CA VAL A 51 4.95 -20.19 8.19
C VAL A 51 4.89 -21.04 6.93
N ASP A 52 3.70 -21.09 6.34
CA ASP A 52 3.47 -21.53 4.96
C ASP A 52 3.32 -20.29 4.04
N VAL A 53 4.33 -20.07 3.19
CA VAL A 53 4.33 -18.93 2.25
C VAL A 53 3.20 -19.02 1.22
N ASP A 54 2.81 -20.23 0.81
CA ASP A 54 1.76 -20.44 -0.19
C ASP A 54 0.38 -20.16 0.38
N GLU A 55 0.19 -20.42 1.68
CA GLU A 55 -1.02 -20.04 2.41
C GLU A 55 -1.11 -18.52 2.57
N TYR A 56 -0.09 -17.88 3.12
CA TYR A 56 -0.10 -16.42 3.32
C TYR A 56 -0.19 -15.63 2.01
N TYR A 57 0.35 -16.14 0.92
CA TYR A 57 0.18 -15.53 -0.40
C TYR A 57 -1.29 -15.60 -0.87
N ARG A 58 -1.97 -16.75 -0.68
CA ARG A 58 -3.40 -16.89 -1.01
C ARG A 58 -4.29 -16.04 -0.11
N GLU A 59 -3.97 -15.93 1.18
CA GLU A 59 -4.69 -15.04 2.09
C GLU A 59 -4.53 -13.58 1.69
N ALA A 60 -3.33 -13.16 1.29
CA ALA A 60 -3.08 -11.82 0.76
C ALA A 60 -3.92 -11.55 -0.51
N GLU A 61 -3.99 -12.52 -1.43
CA GLU A 61 -4.86 -12.45 -2.62
C GLU A 61 -6.33 -12.27 -2.23
N ASP A 62 -6.81 -13.05 -1.26
CA ASP A 62 -8.20 -13.02 -0.81
C ASP A 62 -8.56 -11.68 -0.14
N VAL A 63 -7.69 -11.16 0.73
CA VAL A 63 -7.85 -9.84 1.37
C VAL A 63 -7.90 -8.74 0.30
N VAL A 64 -6.93 -8.71 -0.62
CA VAL A 64 -6.88 -7.70 -1.69
C VAL A 64 -8.10 -7.78 -2.60
N ARG A 65 -8.53 -8.98 -2.98
CA ARG A 65 -9.72 -9.20 -3.82
C ARG A 65 -10.97 -8.69 -3.13
N LYS A 66 -11.14 -8.98 -1.84
CA LYS A 66 -12.30 -8.54 -1.07
C LYS A 66 -12.36 -7.01 -0.95
N ILE A 67 -11.24 -6.38 -0.60
CA ILE A 67 -11.13 -4.92 -0.53
C ILE A 67 -11.49 -4.29 -1.88
N HIS A 68 -11.00 -4.85 -2.98
CA HIS A 68 -11.27 -4.32 -4.32
C HIS A 68 -12.77 -4.41 -4.67
N LEU A 69 -13.42 -5.55 -4.40
CA LEU A 69 -14.84 -5.74 -4.67
C LEU A 69 -15.71 -4.78 -3.84
N ASP A 70 -15.42 -4.67 -2.54
CA ASP A 70 -16.17 -3.82 -1.62
C ASP A 70 -16.00 -2.32 -1.97
N ALA A 71 -14.77 -1.89 -2.26
CA ALA A 71 -14.48 -0.52 -2.66
C ALA A 71 -15.12 -0.19 -4.02
N TYR A 72 -15.01 -1.08 -5.01
CA TYR A 72 -15.61 -0.88 -6.33
C TYR A 72 -17.12 -0.73 -6.25
N TYR A 73 -17.80 -1.58 -5.47
CA TYR A 73 -19.25 -1.51 -5.27
C TYR A 73 -19.66 -0.16 -4.66
N VAL A 74 -19.00 0.26 -3.58
CA VAL A 74 -19.35 1.52 -2.89
C VAL A 74 -19.04 2.74 -3.74
N VAL A 75 -17.90 2.77 -4.43
CA VAL A 75 -17.51 3.88 -5.32
C VAL A 75 -18.47 3.98 -6.51
N SER A 76 -18.88 2.86 -7.10
CA SER A 76 -19.86 2.85 -8.20
C SER A 76 -21.20 3.44 -7.76
N ARG A 77 -21.70 3.04 -6.58
CA ARG A 77 -22.93 3.58 -5.99
C ARG A 77 -22.81 5.06 -5.63
N LEU A 78 -21.66 5.47 -5.10
CA LEU A 78 -21.37 6.88 -4.80
C LEU A 78 -21.40 7.72 -6.07
N ASN A 79 -20.82 7.25 -7.17
CA ASN A 79 -20.85 7.96 -8.44
C ASN A 79 -22.23 8.01 -9.09
N GLU A 80 -23.04 6.96 -8.96
CA GLU A 80 -24.46 7.01 -9.33
C GLU A 80 -25.23 8.07 -8.54
N ALA A 81 -25.01 8.15 -7.23
CA ALA A 81 -25.66 9.12 -6.36
C ALA A 81 -25.20 10.55 -6.67
N LEU A 82 -23.89 10.79 -6.81
CA LEU A 82 -23.33 12.09 -7.17
C LEU A 82 -23.78 12.56 -8.56
N GLY A 83 -23.93 11.64 -9.53
CA GLY A 83 -24.41 11.96 -10.88
C GLY A 83 -25.84 12.49 -10.93
N ARG A 84 -26.65 12.29 -9.87
CA ARG A 84 -28.00 12.87 -9.74
C ARG A 84 -28.00 14.31 -9.22
N HIS A 85 -26.85 14.82 -8.78
CA HIS A 85 -26.70 16.14 -8.20
C HIS A 85 -25.79 17.03 -9.09
N PRO A 86 -26.37 17.95 -9.89
CA PRO A 86 -25.60 18.77 -10.83
C PRO A 86 -24.57 19.70 -10.17
N GLU A 87 -24.73 19.99 -8.87
CA GLU A 87 -23.78 20.74 -8.04
C GLU A 87 -22.49 19.96 -7.70
N PHE A 88 -22.50 18.63 -7.77
CA PHE A 88 -21.32 17.81 -7.52
C PHE A 88 -20.74 17.28 -8.82
N ARG A 89 -19.45 17.53 -9.06
CA ARG A 89 -18.74 16.80 -10.11
C ARG A 89 -18.67 15.33 -9.68
N VAL A 90 -19.14 14.43 -10.54
CA VAL A 90 -18.90 12.99 -10.39
C VAL A 90 -17.42 12.79 -10.10
N LEU A 91 -17.08 12.09 -9.02
CA LEU A 91 -15.70 11.76 -8.75
C LEU A 91 -15.21 10.94 -9.95
N PRO A 92 -14.12 11.33 -10.63
CA PRO A 92 -13.48 10.40 -11.55
C PRO A 92 -13.26 9.12 -10.76
N ASN A 93 -13.71 7.96 -11.27
CA ASN A 93 -13.50 6.66 -10.60
C ASN A 93 -12.05 6.48 -10.12
N ALA A 94 -11.09 7.18 -10.75
CA ALA A 94 -9.67 7.24 -10.41
C ALA A 94 -9.26 8.30 -9.37
N ALA A 95 -9.84 9.51 -9.33
CA ALA A 95 -9.21 10.66 -8.65
C ALA A 95 -9.21 10.61 -7.12
N PHE A 96 -10.19 9.95 -6.49
CA PHE A 96 -10.18 9.73 -5.04
C PHE A 96 -9.12 8.69 -4.63
N LEU A 97 -8.91 7.69 -5.48
CA LEU A 97 -7.85 6.71 -5.31
C LEU A 97 -6.47 7.34 -5.61
N ASP A 98 -6.36 8.21 -6.62
CA ASP A 98 -5.11 8.91 -6.98
C ASP A 98 -4.54 9.74 -5.81
N ALA A 99 -5.38 10.46 -5.07
CA ALA A 99 -4.94 11.18 -3.87
C ALA A 99 -4.48 10.23 -2.75
N LEU A 100 -5.08 9.04 -2.65
CA LEU A 100 -4.67 7.98 -1.73
C LEU A 100 -3.30 7.39 -2.11
N TYR A 101 -2.90 7.49 -3.38
CA TYR A 101 -1.66 6.92 -3.92
C TYR A 101 -0.46 7.88 -3.91
N ILE A 102 -0.68 9.19 -3.84
CA ILE A 102 0.42 10.18 -3.78
C ILE A 102 1.21 10.06 -2.46
N LEU A 103 0.52 9.93 -1.32
CA LEU A 103 1.16 9.89 0.00
C LEU A 103 2.08 8.65 0.17
N PRO A 104 1.65 7.42 -0.19
CA PRO A 104 2.54 6.26 -0.23
C PRO A 104 3.79 6.47 -1.11
N GLY A 105 3.65 7.09 -2.29
CA GLY A 105 4.80 7.37 -3.16
C GLY A 105 5.86 8.27 -2.51
N LEU A 106 5.43 9.32 -1.81
CA LEU A 106 6.34 10.20 -1.07
C LEU A 106 7.04 9.46 0.08
N LEU A 107 6.29 8.64 0.83
CA LEU A 107 6.85 7.83 1.91
C LEU A 107 7.87 6.81 1.39
N ALA A 108 7.59 6.18 0.24
CA ALA A 108 8.54 5.27 -0.41
C ALA A 108 9.87 5.97 -0.72
N GLY A 109 9.83 7.18 -1.27
CA GLY A 109 11.04 7.96 -1.55
C GLY A 109 11.88 8.27 -0.30
N VAL A 110 11.24 8.58 0.83
CA VAL A 110 11.92 8.78 2.12
C VAL A 110 12.53 7.48 2.62
N LEU A 111 11.80 6.37 2.53
CA LEU A 111 12.27 5.05 2.95
C LEU A 111 13.49 4.60 2.12
N PHE A 112 13.48 4.76 0.80
CA PHE A 112 14.62 4.39 -0.04
C PHE A 112 15.86 5.22 0.28
N ARG A 113 15.73 6.56 0.38
CA ARG A 113 16.86 7.43 0.74
C ARG A 113 17.47 7.05 2.10
N THR A 114 16.61 6.68 3.05
CA THR A 114 17.04 6.25 4.39
C THR A 114 17.70 4.86 4.34
N ALA A 115 17.09 3.91 3.63
CA ALA A 115 17.56 2.53 3.56
C ALA A 115 18.96 2.40 2.96
N CYS A 116 19.25 3.18 1.92
CA CYS A 116 20.53 3.10 1.21
C CYS A 116 21.72 3.66 2.00
N GLY A 117 21.47 4.30 3.14
CA GLY A 117 22.50 4.62 4.13
C GLY A 117 22.76 3.51 5.16
N PHE A 118 21.97 2.44 5.18
CA PHE A 118 22.12 1.34 6.15
C PHE A 118 22.99 0.20 5.62
N GLU A 119 23.58 -0.55 6.56
CA GLU A 119 24.20 -1.84 6.27
C GLU A 119 23.15 -2.97 6.20
N ALA A 120 23.53 -4.09 5.60
CA ALA A 120 22.71 -5.30 5.62
C ALA A 120 22.63 -5.88 7.04
N PRO A 121 21.52 -6.53 7.44
CA PRO A 121 20.30 -6.79 6.67
C PRO A 121 19.27 -5.64 6.73
N ARG A 122 19.49 -4.63 7.58
CA ARG A 122 18.57 -3.51 7.82
C ARG A 122 18.22 -2.73 6.54
N ARG A 123 19.19 -2.60 5.62
CA ARG A 123 18.96 -2.04 4.28
C ARG A 123 17.81 -2.76 3.56
N GLY A 124 17.86 -4.09 3.49
CA GLY A 124 16.86 -4.88 2.78
C GLY A 124 15.47 -4.71 3.39
N VAL A 125 15.37 -4.71 4.72
CA VAL A 125 14.08 -4.52 5.43
C VAL A 125 13.43 -3.21 5.01
N VAL A 126 14.17 -2.11 5.08
CA VAL A 126 13.62 -0.78 4.80
C VAL A 126 13.37 -0.57 3.30
N VAL A 127 14.18 -1.17 2.42
CA VAL A 127 13.90 -1.18 0.96
C VAL A 127 12.59 -1.90 0.67
N LEU A 128 12.39 -3.11 1.21
CA LEU A 128 11.16 -3.89 0.99
C LEU A 128 9.93 -3.13 1.49
N LEU A 129 10.02 -2.49 2.66
CA LEU A 129 8.98 -1.60 3.16
C LEU A 129 8.75 -0.41 2.21
N GLY A 130 9.81 0.20 1.65
CA GLY A 130 9.68 1.23 0.63
C GLY A 130 8.93 0.75 -0.61
N TYR A 131 9.22 -0.47 -1.06
CA TYR A 131 8.51 -1.08 -2.18
C TYR A 131 7.05 -1.35 -1.88
N SER A 132 6.68 -1.76 -0.64
CA SER A 132 5.27 -1.94 -0.30
C SER A 132 4.47 -0.65 -0.50
N TYR A 133 5.03 0.51 -0.15
CA TYR A 133 4.39 1.79 -0.40
C TYR A 133 4.42 2.20 -1.88
N LEU A 134 5.54 1.96 -2.58
CA LEU A 134 5.69 2.33 -3.98
C LEU A 134 4.72 1.57 -4.89
N VAL A 135 4.62 0.25 -4.73
CA VAL A 135 3.75 -0.55 -5.61
C VAL A 135 2.28 -0.40 -5.24
N LEU A 136 1.98 -0.09 -3.97
CA LEU A 136 0.64 0.34 -3.57
C LEU A 136 0.25 1.65 -4.29
N ALA A 137 1.15 2.64 -4.34
CA ALA A 137 0.95 3.86 -5.11
C ALA A 137 0.75 3.58 -6.61
N GLY A 138 1.43 2.55 -7.14
CA GLY A 138 1.29 2.11 -8.52
C GLY A 138 0.07 1.23 -8.80
N GLY A 139 -0.89 1.10 -7.87
CA GLY A 139 -2.11 0.32 -8.08
C GLY A 139 -1.91 -1.19 -8.05
N ARG A 140 -0.83 -1.69 -7.44
CA ARG A 140 -0.53 -3.12 -7.27
C ARG A 140 -0.61 -3.53 -5.79
N PRO A 141 -1.83 -3.62 -5.22
CA PRO A 141 -2.02 -3.88 -3.80
C PRO A 141 -1.54 -5.27 -3.35
N LEU A 142 -1.60 -6.29 -4.21
CA LEU A 142 -1.08 -7.62 -3.88
C LEU A 142 0.44 -7.60 -3.70
N ASP A 143 1.17 -7.07 -4.68
CA ASP A 143 2.62 -6.87 -4.60
C ASP A 143 2.97 -6.08 -3.31
N ALA A 144 2.16 -5.08 -2.96
CA ALA A 144 2.39 -4.28 -1.75
C ALA A 144 2.34 -5.11 -0.47
N VAL A 145 1.33 -5.98 -0.34
CA VAL A 145 1.22 -6.90 0.80
C VAL A 145 2.39 -7.88 0.81
N VAL A 146 2.76 -8.45 -0.34
CA VAL A 146 3.91 -9.36 -0.44
C VAL A 146 5.22 -8.70 0.01
N PHE A 147 5.48 -7.47 -0.42
CA PHE A 147 6.64 -6.70 0.02
C PHE A 147 6.64 -6.41 1.52
N LEU A 148 5.47 -6.11 2.09
CA LEU A 148 5.32 -5.89 3.53
C LEU A 148 5.63 -7.17 4.31
N LEU A 149 5.06 -8.30 3.92
CA LEU A 149 5.34 -9.60 4.54
C LEU A 149 6.82 -9.98 4.40
N ALA A 150 7.43 -9.77 3.22
CA ALA A 150 8.85 -10.03 3.00
C ALA A 150 9.74 -9.14 3.89
N SER A 151 9.37 -7.86 4.07
CA SER A 151 10.04 -6.94 4.99
C SER A 151 10.00 -7.45 6.43
N ILE A 152 8.85 -7.95 6.89
CA ILE A 152 8.68 -8.50 8.24
C ILE A 152 9.50 -9.78 8.41
N ALA A 153 9.45 -10.69 7.43
CA ALA A 153 10.24 -11.92 7.44
C ALA A 153 11.75 -11.60 7.54
N LEU A 154 12.23 -10.63 6.76
CA LEU A 154 13.64 -10.22 6.80
C LEU A 154 14.00 -9.55 8.14
N ALA A 155 13.10 -8.76 8.73
CA ALA A 155 13.28 -8.18 10.06
C ALA A 155 13.35 -9.26 11.17
N ARG A 156 12.75 -10.43 10.94
CA ARG A 156 12.80 -11.62 11.81
C ARG A 156 13.96 -12.57 11.48
N ALA A 157 14.90 -12.17 10.61
CA ALA A 157 16.00 -13.01 10.13
C ALA A 157 15.53 -14.33 9.49
N ARG A 158 14.39 -14.27 8.79
CA ARG A 158 13.83 -15.37 8.00
C ARG A 158 14.03 -15.09 6.51
N ASP A 159 15.30 -15.04 6.10
CA ASP A 159 15.71 -14.80 4.71
C ASP A 159 15.09 -15.81 3.73
N ASP A 160 14.90 -17.06 4.18
CA ASP A 160 14.25 -18.13 3.43
C ASP A 160 12.79 -17.82 3.09
N VAL A 161 12.05 -17.28 4.06
CA VAL A 161 10.64 -16.89 3.89
C VAL A 161 10.54 -15.64 3.03
N ALA A 162 11.39 -14.64 3.27
CA ALA A 162 11.42 -13.42 2.49
C ALA A 162 11.73 -13.71 1.01
N ALA A 163 12.73 -14.54 0.73
CA ALA A 163 13.07 -14.93 -0.64
C ALA A 163 11.93 -15.66 -1.35
N LYS A 164 11.27 -16.62 -0.66
CA LYS A 164 10.11 -17.33 -1.23
C LYS A 164 8.94 -16.39 -1.56
N LEU A 165 8.64 -15.42 -0.68
CA LEU A 165 7.62 -14.40 -0.91
C LEU A 165 7.95 -13.55 -2.14
N LEU A 166 9.19 -13.08 -2.27
CA LEU A 166 9.61 -12.27 -3.42
C LEU A 166 9.53 -13.05 -4.75
N THR A 167 9.86 -14.34 -4.74
CA THR A 167 9.69 -15.19 -5.93
C THR A 167 8.23 -15.27 -6.39
N LYS A 168 7.24 -15.15 -5.49
CA LYS A 168 5.82 -15.13 -5.88
C LYS A 168 5.46 -13.98 -6.80
N ILE A 169 6.15 -12.86 -6.67
CA ILE A 169 5.96 -11.67 -7.50
C ILE A 169 7.08 -11.49 -8.53
N GLY A 170 7.90 -12.53 -8.75
CA GLY A 170 8.91 -12.57 -9.80
C GLY A 170 10.12 -11.66 -9.57
N VAL A 171 10.47 -11.38 -8.30
CA VAL A 171 11.61 -10.52 -7.95
C VAL A 171 12.55 -11.21 -6.96
N ASP A 172 13.78 -10.73 -6.87
CA ASP A 172 14.76 -11.15 -5.88
C ASP A 172 15.22 -9.97 -5.01
N LEU A 173 15.67 -10.27 -3.79
CA LEU A 173 16.04 -9.24 -2.80
C LEU A 173 17.23 -8.39 -3.25
N GLU A 174 18.25 -9.03 -3.81
CA GLU A 174 19.49 -8.35 -4.19
C GLU A 174 19.24 -7.37 -5.34
N GLY A 175 18.56 -7.81 -6.40
CA GLY A 175 18.17 -6.98 -7.54
C GLY A 175 17.35 -5.77 -7.11
N ILE A 176 16.38 -5.97 -6.22
CA ILE A 176 15.53 -4.90 -5.70
C ILE A 176 16.30 -3.87 -4.87
N VAL A 177 17.19 -4.34 -3.98
CA VAL A 177 18.02 -3.45 -3.16
C VAL A 177 18.99 -2.66 -4.04
N ASN A 178 19.65 -3.32 -4.98
CA ASN A 178 20.59 -2.68 -5.89
C ASN A 178 19.89 -1.65 -6.79
N PHE A 179 18.71 -1.98 -7.32
CA PHE A 179 17.93 -1.04 -8.11
C PHE A 179 17.51 0.19 -7.31
N ALA A 180 16.93 0.00 -6.12
CA ALA A 180 16.50 1.12 -5.27
C ALA A 180 17.65 2.05 -4.91
N CYS A 181 18.80 1.50 -4.52
CA CYS A 181 19.95 2.32 -4.14
C CYS A 181 20.66 2.97 -5.34
N GLY A 182 20.72 2.30 -6.49
CA GLY A 182 21.18 2.93 -7.73
C GLY A 182 20.28 4.09 -8.15
N ALA A 183 18.95 3.95 -8.00
CA ALA A 183 18.01 5.04 -8.29
C ALA A 183 18.18 6.22 -7.32
N VAL A 184 18.42 5.96 -6.03
CA VAL A 184 18.72 7.01 -5.04
C VAL A 184 20.03 7.74 -5.36
N GLU A 185 21.08 7.02 -5.75
CA GLU A 185 22.36 7.62 -6.16
C GLU A 185 22.21 8.48 -7.41
N LEU A 186 21.48 8.00 -8.42
CA LEU A 186 21.17 8.78 -9.60
C LEU A 186 20.37 10.05 -9.26
N ALA A 187 19.36 9.94 -8.40
CA ALA A 187 18.58 11.10 -7.96
C ALA A 187 19.47 12.15 -7.28
N LYS A 188 20.35 11.75 -6.37
CA LYS A 188 21.32 12.66 -5.72
C LYS A 188 22.24 13.34 -6.74
N PHE A 189 22.77 12.58 -7.71
CA PHE A 189 23.63 13.11 -8.76
C PHE A 189 22.94 14.16 -9.65
N LEU A 190 21.64 14.01 -9.89
CA LEU A 190 20.81 14.97 -10.64
C LEU A 190 20.50 16.21 -9.79
N GLU A 191 20.13 16.03 -8.51
CA GLU A 191 19.91 17.10 -7.53
C GLU A 191 21.17 17.99 -7.40
N ASP A 192 22.36 17.39 -7.33
CA ASP A 192 23.66 18.09 -7.28
C ASP A 192 23.95 18.94 -8.54
N ARG A 193 23.26 18.65 -9.65
CA ARG A 193 23.33 19.44 -10.90
C ARG A 193 22.19 20.44 -11.06
N GLY A 194 21.36 20.61 -10.04
CA GLY A 194 20.19 21.48 -10.07
C GLY A 194 19.03 20.93 -10.91
N ILE A 195 19.03 19.63 -11.22
CA ILE A 195 17.95 18.97 -11.95
C ILE A 195 16.99 18.35 -10.92
N GLY A 196 15.92 19.07 -10.60
CA GLY A 196 14.90 18.63 -9.64
C GLY A 196 13.81 17.72 -10.23
N SER A 197 13.71 17.65 -11.55
CA SER A 197 12.78 16.77 -12.28
C SER A 197 13.32 16.46 -13.67
N ILE A 198 13.02 15.27 -14.19
CA ILE A 198 13.22 14.95 -15.60
C ILE A 198 12.08 15.65 -16.37
N PRO A 199 12.38 16.48 -17.39
CA PRO A 199 11.33 17.06 -18.23
C PRO A 199 10.48 15.96 -18.87
N GLU A 200 9.17 16.16 -18.91
CA GLU A 200 8.22 15.27 -19.61
C GLU A 200 8.54 15.11 -21.11
#